data_AF-A0A1G8R1P3-F1
#
_entry.id   AF-A0A1G8R1P3-F1
#
_cell.length_a   1.000
_cell.length_b   1.000
_cell.length_c   1.000
_cell.angle_alpha   90.00
_cell.angle_beta   90.00
_cell.angle_gamma   90.00
#
_symmetry.space_group_name_H-M   'P 1'
#
loop_
_entity.id
_entity.type
_entity.pdbx_description
1 polymer ?
#
loop_
_entity_poly.entity_id
_entity_poly.type
_entity_poly.pdbx_seq_one_letter_code
_entity_poly.pdbx_strand_id
1 'polypeptide(L)'
;MEKSYYVSKDLAELLDVTEATIYKYIRDGKVVPYNKSTWTIDGEYRFSEEETLKLIDAQEEKPGLSTKDVADRLGITAYTVSRHIKNGVLPAKRKKYKGLERYFVSEEDFKTYALKVQSKKQEKLYDEELGFYLFQPLYNQHGDLAARVVNLEEPLIQSINGEYFSIEEAKELSYEGERKKLFEGKKVRKPGFVIFSFPTTDNIHSSFYIFMDYIMNQVGLHNVVVKQNSSTITFSVRSYDLTISKETEQLHIEIEEMINNYMIQGSFIQREKSIYLNSETDTIQAYIKTATKEKLKKEAIKVGVSMNEYVGNVLDRLYQNGN
;
A
#
# COMPACT_ATOMS: atom_id res chain seq x y z
N MET A 1 32.52 -12.78 -24.95
CA MET A 1 32.48 -13.70 -26.09
C MET A 1 31.48 -13.11 -27.06
N GLU A 2 31.97 -12.51 -28.15
CA GLU A 2 31.11 -11.99 -29.23
C GLU A 2 30.33 -13.17 -29.84
N LYS A 3 29.00 -13.08 -29.85
CA LYS A 3 28.16 -14.05 -30.55
C LYS A 3 28.38 -13.84 -32.05
N SER A 4 28.76 -14.90 -32.76
CA SER A 4 28.94 -14.86 -34.23
C SER A 4 27.65 -14.51 -34.99
N TYR A 5 26.48 -14.73 -34.38
CA TYR A 5 25.17 -14.39 -34.93
C TYR A 5 24.14 -14.30 -33.80
N TYR A 6 23.05 -13.58 -34.09
CA TYR A 6 21.88 -13.50 -33.22
C TYR A 6 20.69 -14.19 -33.89
N VAL A 7 19.78 -14.76 -33.10
CA VAL A 7 18.53 -15.36 -33.60
C VAL A 7 17.32 -14.47 -33.29
N SER A 8 16.15 -14.75 -33.88
CA SER A 8 14.93 -13.95 -33.66
C SER A 8 14.59 -13.73 -32.18
N LYS A 9 14.82 -14.76 -31.35
CA LYS A 9 14.61 -14.69 -29.90
C LYS A 9 15.60 -13.77 -29.22
N ASP A 10 16.88 -13.83 -29.59
CA ASP A 10 17.90 -12.93 -29.05
C ASP A 10 17.56 -11.47 -29.40
N LEU A 11 17.14 -11.19 -30.64
CA LEU A 11 16.72 -9.84 -31.05
C LEU A 11 15.49 -9.36 -30.29
N ALA A 12 14.53 -10.25 -30.03
CA ALA A 12 13.33 -9.93 -29.26
C ALA A 12 13.68 -9.51 -27.82
N GLU A 13 14.59 -10.23 -27.18
CA GLU A 13 15.12 -9.91 -25.84
C GLU A 13 15.93 -8.61 -25.84
N LEU A 14 16.86 -8.44 -26.79
CA LEU A 14 17.68 -7.23 -26.92
C LEU A 14 16.86 -5.94 -27.11
N LEU A 15 15.74 -6.04 -27.81
CA LEU A 15 14.90 -4.89 -28.16
C LEU A 15 13.69 -4.70 -27.24
N ASP A 16 13.52 -5.57 -26.23
CA ASP A 16 12.34 -5.65 -25.36
C ASP A 16 11.03 -5.66 -26.17
N VAL A 17 10.96 -6.56 -27.14
CA VAL A 17 9.78 -6.79 -27.99
C VAL A 17 9.46 -8.28 -28.09
N THR A 18 8.30 -8.60 -28.65
CA THR A 18 7.93 -9.99 -28.93
C THR A 18 8.62 -10.51 -30.19
N GLU A 19 8.88 -11.82 -30.28
CA GLU A 19 9.38 -12.46 -31.52
C GLU A 19 8.47 -12.17 -32.73
N ALA A 20 7.15 -12.07 -32.52
CA ALA A 20 6.17 -11.65 -33.53
C ALA A 20 6.50 -10.27 -34.14
N THR A 21 7.02 -9.35 -33.32
CA THR A 21 7.46 -8.02 -33.77
C THR A 21 8.72 -8.13 -34.63
N ILE A 22 9.65 -9.02 -34.30
CA ILE A 22 10.84 -9.30 -35.13
C ILE A 22 10.43 -9.86 -36.49
N TYR A 23 9.51 -10.84 -36.53
CA TYR A 23 8.97 -11.34 -37.81
C TYR A 23 8.28 -10.25 -38.64
N LYS A 24 7.63 -9.29 -37.99
CA LYS A 24 7.09 -8.11 -38.67
C LYS A 24 8.21 -7.22 -39.23
N TYR A 25 9.29 -6.98 -38.49
CA TYR A 25 10.44 -6.21 -38.98
C TYR A 25 11.10 -6.87 -40.19
N ILE A 26 11.21 -8.20 -40.22
CA ILE A 26 11.72 -8.95 -41.38
C ILE A 26 10.79 -8.74 -42.59
N ARG A 27 9.47 -8.79 -42.38
CA ARG A 27 8.45 -8.61 -43.42
C ARG A 27 8.45 -7.18 -43.97
N ASP A 28 8.58 -6.20 -43.08
CA ASP A 28 8.62 -4.77 -43.40
C ASP A 28 10.01 -4.34 -43.96
N GLY A 29 10.98 -5.25 -44.05
CA GLY A 29 12.33 -4.99 -44.55
C GLY A 29 13.19 -4.13 -43.62
N LYS A 30 12.80 -3.98 -42.35
CA LYS A 30 13.52 -3.20 -41.33
C LYS A 30 14.75 -3.90 -40.76
N VAL A 31 14.80 -5.22 -40.91
CA VAL A 31 15.93 -6.07 -40.52
C VAL A 31 16.02 -7.22 -41.51
N VAL A 32 17.22 -7.53 -41.99
CA VAL A 32 17.42 -8.58 -42.99
C VAL A 32 18.26 -9.72 -42.41
N PRO A 33 17.69 -10.93 -42.22
CA PRO A 33 18.48 -12.08 -41.83
C PRO A 33 19.37 -12.52 -43.00
N TYR A 34 20.62 -12.88 -42.73
CA TYR A 34 21.54 -13.30 -43.80
C TYR A 34 21.16 -14.66 -44.38
N ASN A 35 20.43 -15.50 -43.63
CA ASN A 35 19.95 -16.80 -44.05
C ASN A 35 18.48 -16.77 -44.55
N LYS A 36 18.00 -15.61 -45.06
CA LYS A 36 16.61 -15.42 -45.48
C LYS A 36 16.08 -16.45 -46.48
N SER A 37 16.93 -17.07 -47.30
CA SER A 37 16.56 -18.10 -48.26
C SER A 37 16.67 -19.53 -47.73
N THR A 38 17.39 -19.76 -46.62
CA THR A 38 17.68 -21.08 -46.07
C THR A 38 17.12 -21.31 -44.66
N TRP A 39 16.48 -20.30 -44.07
CA TRP A 39 15.96 -20.35 -42.69
C TRP A 39 15.04 -21.55 -42.41
N THR A 40 14.32 -22.07 -43.41
CA THR A 40 13.47 -23.27 -43.26
C THR A 40 14.27 -24.55 -43.05
N ILE A 41 15.50 -24.59 -43.59
CA ILE A 41 16.46 -25.67 -43.39
C ILE A 41 17.20 -25.46 -42.06
N ASP A 42 17.54 -24.22 -41.75
CA ASP A 42 18.27 -23.85 -40.52
C ASP A 42 17.40 -23.84 -39.25
N GLY A 43 16.07 -23.87 -39.41
CA GLY A 43 15.07 -23.85 -38.34
C GLY A 43 14.75 -22.46 -37.78
N GLU A 44 15.59 -21.45 -38.02
CA GLU A 44 15.46 -20.10 -37.47
C GLU A 44 16.14 -19.03 -38.35
N TYR A 45 15.72 -17.77 -38.20
CA TYR A 45 16.40 -16.64 -38.83
C TYR A 45 17.64 -16.24 -38.03
N ARG A 46 18.74 -15.99 -38.74
CA ARG A 46 20.02 -15.57 -38.18
C ARG A 46 20.41 -14.19 -38.70
N PHE A 47 20.88 -13.36 -37.79
CA PHE A 47 21.22 -11.97 -38.00
C PHE A 47 22.70 -11.76 -37.71
N SER A 48 23.36 -10.95 -38.53
CA SER A 48 24.72 -10.50 -38.23
C SER A 48 24.70 -9.50 -37.09
N GLU A 49 25.83 -9.34 -36.42
CA GLU A 49 26.00 -8.32 -35.39
C GLU A 49 25.79 -6.91 -35.94
N GLU A 50 26.31 -6.61 -37.13
CA GLU A 50 26.14 -5.31 -37.78
C GLU A 50 24.66 -4.95 -38.03
N GLU A 51 23.87 -5.90 -38.51
CA GLU A 51 22.44 -5.70 -38.77
C GLU A 51 21.65 -5.55 -37.46
N THR A 52 22.08 -6.27 -36.41
CA THR A 52 21.50 -6.18 -35.07
C THR A 52 21.77 -4.82 -34.45
N LEU A 53 23.00 -4.32 -34.55
CA LEU A 53 23.39 -2.98 -34.06
C LEU A 53 22.63 -1.87 -34.78
N LYS A 54 22.49 -1.94 -36.11
CA LYS A 54 21.68 -0.97 -36.89
C LYS A 54 20.23 -0.93 -36.41
N LEU A 55 19.66 -2.08 -36.07
CA LEU A 55 18.27 -2.16 -35.60
C LEU A 55 18.12 -1.60 -34.17
N ILE A 56 19.13 -1.80 -33.33
CA ILE A 56 19.18 -1.22 -31.97
C ILE A 56 19.30 0.30 -32.05
N ASP A 57 20.23 0.82 -32.87
CA ASP A 57 20.45 2.26 -33.05
C ASP A 57 19.23 2.97 -33.67
N ALA A 58 18.42 2.24 -34.43
CA ALA A 58 17.18 2.73 -35.01
C ALA A 58 15.99 2.76 -34.01
N GLN A 59 16.13 2.24 -32.79
CA GLN A 59 15.08 2.40 -31.78
C GLN A 59 14.99 3.85 -31.31
N GLU A 60 13.77 4.41 -31.35
CA GLU A 60 13.48 5.66 -30.64
C GLU A 60 13.69 5.45 -29.14
N GLU A 61 14.54 6.28 -28.50
CA GLU A 61 14.67 6.26 -27.05
C GLU A 61 13.31 6.55 -26.38
N LYS A 62 12.95 5.75 -25.38
CA LYS A 62 11.71 5.91 -24.64
C LYS A 62 11.73 7.26 -23.92
N PRO A 63 10.81 8.21 -24.21
CA PRO A 63 10.95 9.59 -23.73
C PRO A 63 10.76 9.83 -22.23
N GLY A 64 10.44 8.77 -21.47
CA GLY A 64 10.10 8.81 -20.05
C GLY A 64 9.27 7.60 -19.64
N LEU A 65 8.68 7.65 -18.44
CA LEU A 65 7.76 6.63 -17.94
C LEU A 65 6.38 6.83 -18.57
N SER A 66 5.84 5.79 -19.20
CA SER A 66 4.46 5.80 -19.66
C SER A 66 3.49 5.69 -18.48
N THR A 67 2.22 5.98 -18.72
CA THR A 67 1.16 5.82 -17.71
C THR A 67 1.10 4.41 -17.12
N LYS A 68 1.41 3.40 -17.94
CA LYS A 68 1.49 2.00 -17.49
C LYS A 68 2.68 1.78 -16.56
N ASP A 69 3.86 2.29 -16.92
CA ASP A 69 5.05 2.13 -16.07
C ASP A 69 4.85 2.78 -14.69
N VAL A 70 4.21 3.95 -14.65
CA VAL A 70 3.87 4.65 -13.40
C VAL A 70 2.85 3.85 -12.58
N ALA A 71 1.83 3.28 -13.23
CA ALA A 71 0.80 2.46 -12.60
C ALA A 71 1.41 1.22 -11.94
N ASP A 72 2.21 0.47 -12.69
CA ASP A 72 2.86 -0.76 -12.25
C ASP A 72 3.80 -0.49 -11.06
N ARG A 73 4.58 0.60 -11.11
CA ARG A 73 5.51 0.97 -10.02
C ARG A 73 4.83 1.45 -8.74
N LEU A 74 3.59 1.95 -8.82
CA LEU A 74 2.85 2.48 -7.67
C LEU A 74 1.77 1.52 -7.16
N GLY A 75 1.50 0.43 -7.88
CA GLY A 75 0.41 -0.49 -7.56
C GLY A 75 -0.97 0.16 -7.67
N ILE A 76 -1.15 1.09 -8.60
CA ILE A 76 -2.44 1.76 -8.88
C ILE A 76 -2.85 1.52 -10.33
N THR A 77 -4.11 1.77 -10.67
CA THR A 77 -4.57 1.54 -12.05
C THR A 77 -4.01 2.60 -13.02
N ALA A 78 -3.80 2.21 -14.28
CA ALA A 78 -3.42 3.15 -15.34
C ALA A 78 -4.49 4.23 -15.58
N TYR A 79 -5.75 3.95 -15.25
CA TYR A 79 -6.83 4.94 -15.26
C TYR A 79 -6.59 6.04 -14.22
N THR A 80 -6.24 5.67 -12.98
CA THR A 80 -5.91 6.60 -11.90
C THR A 80 -4.72 7.49 -12.27
N VAL A 81 -3.66 6.92 -12.84
CA VAL A 81 -2.53 7.69 -13.37
C VAL A 81 -2.98 8.68 -14.45
N SER A 82 -3.80 8.23 -15.40
CA SER A 82 -4.31 9.09 -16.48
C SER A 82 -5.19 10.23 -15.96
N ARG A 83 -6.02 9.96 -14.94
CA ARG A 83 -6.84 10.95 -14.26
C ARG A 83 -5.99 11.99 -13.55
N HIS A 84 -4.94 11.57 -12.84
CA HIS A 84 -4.02 12.49 -12.16
C HIS A 84 -3.21 13.37 -13.12
N ILE A 85 -2.87 12.86 -14.29
CA ILE A 85 -2.28 13.67 -15.37
C ILE A 85 -3.29 14.70 -15.87
N LYS A 86 -4.53 14.29 -16.17
CA LYS A 86 -5.59 15.20 -16.65
C LYS A 86 -5.92 16.31 -15.65
N ASN A 87 -5.92 15.97 -14.35
CA ASN A 87 -6.22 16.91 -13.28
C ASN A 87 -5.02 17.78 -12.87
N GLY A 88 -3.87 17.67 -13.56
CA GLY A 88 -2.67 18.46 -13.30
C GLY A 88 -1.90 18.06 -12.03
N VAL A 89 -2.27 16.96 -11.39
CA VAL A 89 -1.63 16.46 -10.16
C VAL A 89 -0.28 15.80 -10.47
N LEU A 90 -0.18 15.13 -11.62
CA LEU A 90 1.03 14.49 -12.13
C LEU A 90 1.47 15.18 -13.43
N PRO A 91 2.59 15.93 -13.42
CA PRO A 91 3.14 16.50 -14.65
C PRO A 91 3.49 15.40 -15.67
N ALA A 92 3.01 15.56 -16.90
CA ALA A 92 3.34 14.67 -18.01
C ALA A 92 3.40 15.44 -19.33
N LYS A 93 4.24 14.95 -20.26
CA LYS A 93 4.37 15.49 -21.61
C LYS A 93 3.80 14.50 -22.63
N ARG A 94 3.03 14.99 -23.59
CA ARG A 94 2.55 14.17 -24.70
C ARG A 94 3.65 14.05 -25.75
N LYS A 95 4.06 12.84 -26.08
CA LYS A 95 5.08 12.57 -27.12
C LYS A 95 4.66 11.38 -27.97
N LYS A 96 5.14 11.37 -29.22
CA LYS A 96 5.01 10.23 -30.13
C LYS A 96 6.08 9.21 -29.78
N TYR A 97 5.69 7.95 -29.65
CA TYR A 97 6.60 6.84 -29.41
C TYR A 97 6.01 5.57 -30.05
N LYS A 98 6.82 4.86 -30.86
CA LYS A 98 6.35 3.70 -31.63
C LYS A 98 5.09 4.02 -32.46
N GLY A 99 5.05 5.23 -33.04
CA GLY A 99 3.95 5.71 -33.89
C GLY A 99 2.68 6.20 -33.18
N LEU A 100 2.59 6.07 -31.85
CA LEU A 100 1.42 6.47 -31.07
C LEU A 100 1.72 7.66 -30.15
N GLU A 101 0.79 8.61 -30.06
CA GLU A 101 0.88 9.69 -29.06
C GLU A 101 0.46 9.19 -27.69
N ARG A 102 1.36 9.31 -26.71
CA ARG A 102 1.12 8.89 -25.33
C ARG A 102 1.66 9.94 -24.34
N TYR A 103 1.15 9.90 -23.11
CA TYR A 103 1.70 10.69 -22.02
C TYR A 103 2.93 10.00 -21.43
N PHE A 104 3.98 10.79 -21.21
CA PHE A 104 5.21 10.39 -20.57
C PHE A 104 5.52 11.30 -19.38
N VAL A 105 5.90 10.68 -18.27
CA VAL A 105 6.26 11.28 -16.99
C VAL A 105 7.77 11.19 -16.83
N SER A 106 8.42 12.26 -16.37
CA SER A 106 9.85 12.22 -16.07
C SER A 106 10.13 11.40 -14.81
N GLU A 107 11.33 10.85 -14.65
CA GLU A 107 11.71 10.15 -13.41
C GLU A 107 11.69 11.06 -12.17
N GLU A 108 11.97 12.35 -12.33
CA GLU A 108 11.95 13.34 -11.25
C GLU A 108 10.52 13.67 -10.80
N ASP A 109 9.61 13.87 -11.75
CA ASP A 109 8.19 14.06 -11.48
C ASP A 109 7.59 12.80 -10.85
N PHE A 110 7.97 11.63 -11.34
CA PHE A 110 7.57 10.35 -10.78
C PHE A 110 8.02 10.22 -9.32
N LYS A 111 9.29 10.48 -8.99
CA LYS A 111 9.79 10.41 -7.60
C LYS A 111 9.03 11.36 -6.68
N THR A 112 8.83 12.60 -7.11
CA THR A 112 8.09 13.60 -6.33
C THR A 112 6.64 13.18 -6.11
N TYR A 113 6.01 12.63 -7.14
CA TYR A 113 4.64 12.15 -7.08
C TYR A 113 4.51 10.87 -6.25
N ALA A 114 5.44 9.92 -6.39
CA ALA A 114 5.51 8.69 -5.60
C ALA A 114 5.64 9.00 -4.10
N LEU A 115 6.51 9.95 -3.74
CA LEU A 115 6.62 10.43 -2.36
C LEU A 115 5.31 11.05 -1.87
N LYS A 116 4.60 11.82 -2.70
CA LYS A 116 3.29 12.39 -2.34
C LYS A 116 2.20 11.33 -2.19
N VAL A 117 2.16 10.33 -3.08
CA VAL A 117 1.20 9.21 -3.02
C VAL A 117 1.48 8.35 -1.80
N GLN A 118 2.75 8.02 -1.55
CA GLN A 118 3.16 7.26 -0.37
C GLN A 118 2.97 8.05 0.93
N SER A 119 3.20 9.37 0.93
CA SER A 119 2.99 10.23 2.11
C SER A 119 1.51 10.55 2.37
N LYS A 120 0.67 10.56 1.33
CA LYS A 120 -0.79 10.72 1.45
C LYS A 120 -1.50 9.41 1.77
N LYS A 121 -0.83 8.27 1.62
CA LYS A 121 -1.26 6.94 2.08
C LYS A 121 -1.27 6.78 3.61
N GLN A 122 -1.58 7.85 4.34
CA GLN A 122 -2.24 7.66 5.63
C GLN A 122 -3.68 7.33 5.29
N GLU A 123 -3.96 6.04 5.15
CA GLU A 123 -5.33 5.56 5.11
C GLU A 123 -6.05 6.20 6.30
N LYS A 124 -6.98 7.10 6.00
CA LYS A 124 -7.78 7.72 7.03
C LYS A 124 -8.57 6.61 7.67
N LEU A 125 -8.50 6.47 9.00
CA LEU A 125 -9.36 5.52 9.70
C LEU A 125 -10.83 5.96 9.62
N TYR A 126 -11.09 7.26 9.50
CA TYR A 126 -12.44 7.83 9.44
C TYR A 126 -12.50 8.94 8.40
N ASP A 127 -13.59 8.97 7.63
CA ASP A 127 -13.89 10.06 6.70
C ASP A 127 -15.17 10.80 7.14
N GLU A 128 -15.01 12.08 7.46
CA GLU A 128 -16.09 12.95 7.96
C GLU A 128 -17.18 13.21 6.90
N GLU A 129 -16.82 13.25 5.61
CA GLU A 129 -17.77 13.53 4.53
C GLU A 129 -18.63 12.30 4.23
N LEU A 130 -17.99 11.13 4.21
CA LEU A 130 -18.69 9.85 4.04
C LEU A 130 -19.45 9.43 5.31
N GLY A 131 -18.96 9.82 6.48
CA GLY A 131 -19.50 9.45 7.78
C GLY A 131 -19.24 8.01 8.18
N PHE A 132 -18.22 7.38 7.58
CA PHE A 132 -17.81 5.99 7.77
C PHE A 132 -16.37 5.88 8.27
N TYR A 133 -16.06 4.85 9.04
CA TYR A 133 -14.69 4.44 9.36
C TYR A 133 -14.30 3.14 8.66
N LEU A 134 -13.00 2.92 8.48
CA LEU A 134 -12.47 1.72 7.83
C LEU A 134 -12.82 0.49 8.66
N PHE A 135 -13.30 -0.55 7.99
CA PHE A 135 -13.85 -1.77 8.58
C PHE A 135 -15.09 -1.57 9.43
N GLN A 136 -15.82 -0.47 9.28
CA GLN A 136 -17.07 -0.32 10.00
C GLN A 136 -18.07 -1.43 9.63
N PRO A 137 -18.65 -2.16 10.62
CA PRO A 137 -19.75 -3.08 10.39
C PRO A 137 -21.04 -2.31 10.09
N LEU A 138 -21.84 -2.81 9.15
CA LEU A 138 -23.15 -2.28 8.78
C LEU A 138 -24.19 -3.37 8.93
N TYR A 139 -25.29 -3.05 9.62
CA TYR A 139 -26.31 -4.02 10.00
C TYR A 139 -27.62 -3.77 9.28
N ASN A 140 -28.30 -4.85 8.89
CA ASN A 140 -29.64 -4.79 8.34
C ASN A 140 -30.68 -4.39 9.43
N GLN A 141 -31.94 -4.21 9.05
CA GLN A 141 -33.02 -3.86 9.98
C GLN A 141 -33.33 -4.95 11.03
N HIS A 142 -32.87 -6.18 10.79
CA HIS A 142 -33.02 -7.31 11.71
C HIS A 142 -31.86 -7.43 12.71
N GLY A 143 -30.82 -6.61 12.57
CA GLY A 143 -29.63 -6.61 13.44
C GLY A 143 -28.52 -7.55 12.98
N ASP A 144 -28.64 -8.18 11.81
CA ASP A 144 -27.59 -9.04 11.26
C ASP A 144 -26.54 -8.21 10.51
N LEU A 145 -25.28 -8.64 10.60
CA LEU A 145 -24.18 -8.04 9.84
C LEU A 145 -24.45 -8.21 8.34
N ALA A 146 -24.66 -7.10 7.64
CA ALA A 146 -24.99 -7.08 6.22
C ALA A 146 -23.78 -6.75 5.35
N ALA A 147 -22.92 -5.85 5.81
CA ALA A 147 -21.77 -5.37 5.06
C ALA A 147 -20.67 -4.80 5.96
N ARG A 148 -19.48 -4.57 5.39
CA ARG A 148 -18.36 -3.89 6.03
C ARG A 148 -17.69 -2.90 5.07
N VAL A 149 -17.29 -1.75 5.60
CA VAL A 149 -16.55 -0.73 4.83
C VAL A 149 -15.10 -1.21 4.63
N VAL A 150 -14.68 -1.58 3.43
CA VAL A 150 -13.33 -2.15 3.19
C VAL A 150 -12.35 -1.17 2.55
N ASN A 151 -12.85 -0.03 2.05
CA ASN A 151 -12.03 1.06 1.52
C ASN A 151 -12.76 2.39 1.72
N LEU A 152 -12.02 3.47 2.02
CA LEU A 152 -12.54 4.83 2.17
C LEU A 152 -12.10 5.79 1.05
N GLU A 153 -11.03 5.48 0.31
CA GLU A 153 -10.56 6.34 -0.80
C GLU A 153 -11.44 6.20 -2.05
N GLU A 154 -11.86 4.96 -2.31
CA GLU A 154 -12.96 4.62 -3.19
C GLU A 154 -13.91 3.85 -2.26
N PRO A 155 -15.02 4.44 -1.79
CA PRO A 155 -15.86 3.84 -0.76
C PRO A 155 -16.44 2.52 -1.27
N LEU A 156 -15.73 1.44 -0.98
CA LEU A 156 -16.13 0.07 -1.28
C LEU A 156 -16.71 -0.48 0.01
N ILE A 157 -18.02 -0.66 0.00
CA ILE A 157 -18.75 -1.36 1.06
C ILE A 157 -18.98 -2.77 0.55
N GLN A 158 -18.34 -3.76 1.17
CA GLN A 158 -18.48 -5.15 0.78
C GLN A 158 -19.59 -5.81 1.60
N SER A 159 -20.56 -6.40 0.91
CA SER A 159 -21.63 -7.19 1.51
C SER A 159 -21.12 -8.57 1.94
N ILE A 160 -21.92 -9.26 2.75
CA ILE A 160 -21.67 -10.66 3.14
C ILE A 160 -21.46 -11.61 1.95
N ASN A 161 -22.07 -11.31 0.80
CA ASN A 161 -21.99 -12.11 -0.43
C ASN A 161 -20.78 -11.74 -1.30
N GLY A 162 -19.95 -10.79 -0.86
CA GLY A 162 -18.82 -10.27 -1.63
C GLY A 162 -19.21 -9.25 -2.71
N GLU A 163 -20.48 -8.84 -2.78
CA GLU A 163 -20.94 -7.77 -3.66
C GLU A 163 -20.64 -6.39 -3.05
N TYR A 164 -20.60 -5.35 -3.87
CA TYR A 164 -20.34 -3.99 -3.40
C TYR A 164 -21.61 -3.16 -3.33
N PHE A 165 -21.85 -2.49 -2.20
CA PHE A 165 -22.93 -1.51 -2.04
C PHE A 165 -22.47 -0.11 -2.45
N SER A 166 -23.41 0.67 -2.97
CA SER A 166 -23.28 2.12 -3.09
C SER A 166 -23.25 2.79 -1.71
N ILE A 167 -22.80 4.05 -1.69
CA ILE A 167 -22.77 4.86 -0.46
C ILE A 167 -24.20 5.08 0.07
N GLU A 168 -25.16 5.26 -0.85
CA GLU A 168 -26.57 5.47 -0.53
C GLU A 168 -27.17 4.22 0.14
N GLU A 169 -26.97 3.03 -0.44
CA GLU A 169 -27.42 1.76 0.15
C GLU A 169 -26.78 1.52 1.53
N ALA A 170 -25.50 1.84 1.69
CA ALA A 170 -24.81 1.71 2.98
C ALA A 170 -25.33 2.70 4.04
N LYS A 171 -25.85 3.87 3.64
CA LYS A 171 -26.48 4.84 4.55
C LYS A 171 -27.88 4.43 4.99
N GLU A 172 -28.58 3.60 4.21
CA GLU A 172 -29.87 3.01 4.60
C GLU A 172 -29.70 1.88 5.64
N LEU A 173 -28.51 1.29 5.73
CA LEU A 173 -28.17 0.36 6.79
C LEU A 173 -28.01 1.08 8.14
N SER A 174 -28.46 0.42 9.19
CA SER A 174 -28.55 1.03 10.52
C SER A 174 -27.16 1.36 11.09
N TYR A 175 -26.96 2.65 11.43
CA TYR A 175 -25.71 3.14 12.04
C TYR A 175 -25.84 4.43 12.90
N GLU A 176 -26.99 5.09 12.96
CA GLU A 176 -27.04 6.45 13.53
C GLU A 176 -26.82 6.57 15.05
N GLY A 177 -26.96 5.47 15.81
CA GLY A 177 -26.85 5.51 17.28
C GLY A 177 -25.43 5.38 17.85
N GLU A 178 -24.48 4.80 17.12
CA GLU A 178 -23.17 4.40 17.67
C GLU A 178 -22.03 5.36 17.33
N ARG A 179 -22.21 6.20 16.30
CA ARG A 179 -21.20 7.19 15.86
C ARG A 179 -20.62 8.03 16.99
N LYS A 180 -21.46 8.58 17.86
CA LYS A 180 -20.99 9.47 18.94
C LYS A 180 -20.16 8.72 19.99
N LYS A 181 -20.56 7.50 20.35
CA LYS A 181 -19.85 6.68 21.36
C LYS A 181 -18.43 6.31 20.91
N LEU A 182 -18.23 6.05 19.62
CA LEU A 182 -16.94 5.64 19.05
C LEU A 182 -15.83 6.70 19.13
N PHE A 183 -16.19 7.99 19.25
CA PHE A 183 -15.25 9.10 19.42
C PHE A 183 -15.13 9.59 20.87
N GLU A 184 -15.92 9.06 21.82
CA GLU A 184 -15.92 9.50 23.22
C GLU A 184 -14.69 9.02 24.03
N GLY A 185 -13.86 8.14 23.45
CA GLY A 185 -12.60 7.70 24.05
C GLY A 185 -11.63 8.87 24.29
N LYS A 186 -11.23 9.08 25.55
CA LYS A 186 -10.21 10.10 25.88
C LYS A 186 -8.92 9.79 25.14
N LYS A 187 -8.35 10.81 24.49
CA LYS A 187 -7.06 10.68 23.80
C LYS A 187 -5.95 10.24 24.77
N VAL A 188 -5.37 9.08 24.53
CA VAL A 188 -4.25 8.52 25.29
C VAL A 188 -2.98 9.31 24.94
N ARG A 189 -2.30 9.81 25.98
CA ARG A 189 -1.07 10.61 25.83
C ARG A 189 0.22 9.79 25.93
N LYS A 190 0.15 8.53 26.39
CA LYS A 190 1.30 7.63 26.43
C LYS A 190 1.82 7.40 25.00
N PRO A 191 3.13 7.56 24.75
CA PRO A 191 3.69 7.39 23.41
C PRO A 191 3.68 5.92 22.95
N GLY A 192 3.96 5.72 21.67
CA GLY A 192 3.99 4.40 21.05
C GLY A 192 2.62 3.77 20.79
N PHE A 193 2.65 2.59 20.17
CA PHE A 193 1.50 1.76 19.85
C PHE A 193 1.83 0.31 20.17
N VAL A 194 0.82 -0.45 20.57
CA VAL A 194 0.78 -1.90 20.41
C VAL A 194 0.34 -2.19 18.99
N ILE A 195 1.05 -3.07 18.28
CA ILE A 195 0.79 -3.33 16.86
C ILE A 195 0.41 -4.79 16.68
N PHE A 196 -0.70 -5.00 15.98
CA PHE A 196 -1.16 -6.30 15.52
C PHE A 196 -1.05 -6.37 13.99
N SER A 197 -0.78 -7.57 13.47
CA SER A 197 -0.75 -7.84 12.03
C SER A 197 -1.68 -9.00 11.70
N PHE A 198 -2.69 -8.74 10.88
CA PHE A 198 -3.64 -9.73 10.40
C PHE A 198 -3.46 -9.94 8.89
N PRO A 199 -3.73 -11.14 8.35
CA PRO A 199 -3.85 -11.32 6.91
C PRO A 199 -5.10 -10.61 6.38
N THR A 200 -5.03 -10.09 5.15
CA THR A 200 -6.24 -9.59 4.47
C THR A 200 -7.21 -10.74 4.19
N THR A 201 -8.51 -10.43 4.23
CA THR A 201 -9.56 -11.41 4.01
C THR A 201 -10.81 -10.74 3.46
N ASP A 202 -11.42 -11.39 2.47
CA ASP A 202 -12.72 -11.02 1.90
C ASP A 202 -13.89 -11.48 2.79
N ASN A 203 -13.62 -12.29 3.82
CA ASN A 203 -14.64 -12.73 4.76
C ASN A 203 -14.90 -11.65 5.82
N ILE A 204 -16.02 -10.93 5.67
CA ILE A 204 -16.45 -9.88 6.60
C ILE A 204 -16.77 -10.38 8.03
N HIS A 205 -16.93 -11.70 8.22
CA HIS A 205 -17.12 -12.35 9.53
C HIS A 205 -15.82 -12.82 10.19
N SER A 206 -14.66 -12.48 9.62
CA SER A 206 -13.38 -12.85 10.22
C SER A 206 -13.28 -12.41 11.68
N SER A 207 -12.72 -13.25 12.55
CA SER A 207 -12.50 -12.92 13.96
C SER A 207 -11.63 -11.67 14.15
N PHE A 208 -10.78 -11.32 13.17
CA PHE A 208 -9.97 -10.09 13.19
C PHE A 208 -10.83 -8.84 13.26
N TYR A 209 -11.94 -8.85 12.52
CA TYR A 209 -12.88 -7.74 12.45
C TYR A 209 -13.63 -7.57 13.77
N ILE A 210 -14.07 -8.67 14.37
CA ILE A 210 -14.71 -8.68 15.69
C ILE A 210 -13.75 -8.15 16.77
N PHE A 211 -12.49 -8.61 16.73
CA PHE A 211 -11.44 -8.14 17.63
C PHE A 211 -11.17 -6.64 17.50
N MET A 212 -11.03 -6.15 16.26
CA MET A 212 -10.83 -4.72 16.00
C MET A 212 -12.01 -3.89 16.49
N ASP A 213 -13.25 -4.33 16.23
CA ASP A 213 -14.46 -3.63 16.70
C ASP A 213 -14.51 -3.55 18.22
N TYR A 214 -14.22 -4.67 18.91
CA TYR A 214 -14.16 -4.71 20.37
C TYR A 214 -13.16 -3.67 20.92
N ILE A 215 -11.95 -3.62 20.36
CA ILE A 215 -10.93 -2.66 20.78
C ILE A 215 -11.35 -1.23 20.44
N MET A 216 -11.81 -0.96 19.21
CA MET A 216 -12.23 0.38 18.80
C MET A 216 -13.37 0.93 19.66
N ASN A 217 -14.31 0.08 20.07
CA ASN A 217 -15.41 0.44 20.98
C ASN A 217 -14.91 0.82 22.38
N GLN A 218 -13.83 0.22 22.87
CA GLN A 218 -13.29 0.51 24.21
C GLN A 218 -12.34 1.70 24.21
N VAL A 219 -11.40 1.74 23.25
CA VAL A 219 -10.32 2.72 23.21
C VAL A 219 -10.74 4.02 22.50
N GLY A 220 -11.69 3.92 21.56
CA GLY A 220 -12.12 5.00 20.69
C GLY A 220 -11.18 5.23 19.49
N LEU A 221 -11.73 5.71 18.39
CA LEU A 221 -11.04 5.82 17.10
C LEU A 221 -9.81 6.75 17.12
N HIS A 222 -9.76 7.73 18.03
CA HIS A 222 -8.61 8.64 18.18
C HIS A 222 -7.32 7.96 18.64
N ASN A 223 -7.44 6.76 19.18
CA ASN A 223 -6.35 6.01 19.80
C ASN A 223 -5.93 4.80 18.94
N VAL A 224 -6.44 4.71 17.71
CA VAL A 224 -6.24 3.59 16.81
C VAL A 224 -5.76 4.12 15.45
N VAL A 225 -4.90 3.35 14.79
CA VAL A 225 -4.49 3.56 13.40
C VAL A 225 -4.58 2.22 12.69
N VAL A 226 -5.29 2.19 11.57
CA VAL A 226 -5.36 1.02 10.68
C VAL A 226 -4.57 1.36 9.42
N LYS A 227 -3.81 0.39 8.92
CA LYS A 227 -3.20 0.43 7.59
C LYS A 227 -3.41 -0.92 6.93
N GLN A 228 -3.79 -0.97 5.67
CA GLN A 228 -3.88 -2.18 4.88
C GLN A 228 -2.97 -2.12 3.65
N ASN A 229 -2.51 -3.28 3.22
CA ASN A 229 -1.92 -3.48 1.89
C ASN A 229 -2.58 -4.71 1.27
N SER A 230 -2.09 -5.19 0.12
CA SER A 230 -2.70 -6.32 -0.58
C SER A 230 -2.73 -7.65 0.21
N SER A 231 -1.92 -7.79 1.27
CA SER A 231 -1.73 -9.04 2.00
C SER A 231 -1.90 -8.95 3.51
N THR A 232 -1.78 -7.75 4.09
CA THR A 232 -1.78 -7.58 5.55
C THR A 232 -2.54 -6.33 5.98
N ILE A 233 -3.21 -6.44 7.11
CA ILE A 233 -3.82 -5.35 7.87
C ILE A 233 -2.97 -5.12 9.13
N THR A 234 -2.41 -3.92 9.26
CA THR A 234 -1.70 -3.46 10.44
C THR A 234 -2.65 -2.65 11.32
N PHE A 235 -2.93 -3.15 12.51
CA PHE A 235 -3.79 -2.51 13.50
C PHE A 235 -2.94 -2.00 14.67
N SER A 236 -2.82 -0.69 14.80
CA SER A 236 -2.01 -0.03 15.83
C SER A 236 -2.89 0.63 16.88
N VAL A 237 -2.70 0.29 18.14
CA VAL A 237 -3.55 0.72 19.27
C VAL A 237 -2.68 1.40 20.32
N ARG A 238 -3.11 2.54 20.87
CA ARG A 238 -2.43 3.15 22.03
C ARG A 238 -2.50 2.22 23.24
N SER A 239 -1.55 2.34 24.16
CA SER A 239 -1.62 1.60 25.43
C SER A 239 -2.97 1.85 26.12
N TYR A 240 -3.67 0.79 26.51
CA TYR A 240 -5.03 0.88 27.05
C TYR A 240 -5.34 -0.32 27.95
N ASP A 241 -6.23 -0.11 28.92
CA ASP A 241 -6.71 -1.18 29.81
C ASP A 241 -8.07 -1.69 29.29
N LEU A 242 -8.03 -2.80 28.54
CA LEU A 242 -9.23 -3.39 27.92
C LEU A 242 -10.07 -4.06 29.00
N THR A 243 -11.29 -3.58 29.21
CA THR A 243 -12.20 -4.12 30.22
C THR A 243 -12.88 -5.37 29.71
N ILE A 244 -12.72 -6.47 30.43
CA ILE A 244 -13.37 -7.75 30.13
C ILE A 244 -14.62 -7.86 31.00
N SER A 245 -15.81 -7.91 30.39
CA SER A 245 -17.05 -8.18 31.11
C SER A 245 -17.14 -9.67 31.45
N LYS A 246 -17.63 -9.99 32.65
CA LYS A 246 -17.81 -11.38 33.12
C LYS A 246 -18.92 -12.14 32.38
N GLU A 247 -19.70 -11.45 31.56
CA GLU A 247 -20.89 -11.99 30.89
C GLU A 247 -20.54 -12.86 29.67
N THR A 248 -19.30 -12.83 29.20
CA THR A 248 -18.83 -13.57 28.03
C THR A 248 -17.41 -14.13 28.24
N GLU A 249 -17.29 -15.15 29.09
CA GLU A 249 -16.04 -15.89 29.34
C GLU A 249 -15.40 -16.43 28.03
N GLN A 250 -16.22 -16.81 27.05
CA GLN A 250 -15.77 -17.21 25.72
C GLN A 250 -15.10 -16.08 24.93
N LEU A 251 -15.65 -14.86 24.99
CA LEU A 251 -15.06 -13.70 24.32
C LEU A 251 -13.70 -13.35 24.94
N HIS A 252 -13.53 -13.56 26.24
CA HIS A 252 -12.24 -13.33 26.90
C HIS A 252 -11.12 -14.20 26.30
N ILE A 253 -11.38 -15.51 26.14
CA ILE A 253 -10.44 -16.46 25.56
C ILE A 253 -10.10 -16.04 24.12
N GLU A 254 -11.11 -15.69 23.32
CA GLU A 254 -10.91 -15.26 21.93
C GLU A 254 -10.06 -13.99 21.83
N ILE A 255 -10.32 -12.97 22.68
CA ILE A 255 -9.52 -11.74 22.71
C ILE A 255 -8.06 -12.05 23.09
N GLU A 256 -7.84 -12.92 24.07
CA GLU A 256 -6.50 -13.32 24.50
C GLU A 256 -5.75 -14.09 23.40
N GLU A 257 -6.41 -15.04 22.73
CA GLU A 257 -5.83 -15.77 21.60
C GLU A 257 -5.49 -14.82 20.45
N MET A 258 -6.35 -13.85 20.13
CA MET A 258 -6.05 -12.84 19.11
C MET A 258 -4.83 -12.02 19.49
N ILE A 259 -4.69 -11.64 20.75
CA ILE A 259 -3.53 -10.91 21.23
C ILE A 259 -2.25 -11.75 21.08
N ASN A 260 -2.25 -12.99 21.58
CA ASN A 260 -1.09 -13.87 21.54
C ASN A 260 -0.64 -14.21 20.11
N ASN A 261 -1.58 -14.41 19.20
CA ASN A 261 -1.27 -14.89 17.85
C ASN A 261 -0.87 -13.77 16.87
N TYR A 262 -1.36 -12.54 17.08
CA TYR A 262 -1.24 -11.48 16.07
C TYR A 262 -0.51 -10.22 16.56
N MET A 263 -0.18 -10.10 17.85
CA MET A 263 0.64 -8.98 18.34
C MET A 263 2.07 -9.13 17.82
N ILE A 264 2.56 -8.11 17.09
CA ILE A 264 3.93 -8.07 16.56
C ILE A 264 4.82 -7.04 17.28
N GLN A 265 4.21 -6.12 18.04
CA GLN A 265 4.94 -5.11 18.81
C GLN A 265 4.17 -4.72 20.07
N GLY A 266 4.91 -4.60 21.18
CA GLY A 266 4.39 -4.27 22.50
C GLY A 266 4.27 -5.52 23.38
N SER A 267 3.66 -5.33 24.54
CA SER A 267 3.35 -6.42 25.48
C SER A 267 1.95 -6.23 26.07
N PHE A 268 1.47 -7.26 26.77
CA PHE A 268 0.22 -7.18 27.50
C PHE A 268 0.36 -7.81 28.89
N ILE A 269 -0.46 -7.33 29.83
CA ILE A 269 -0.54 -7.83 31.20
C ILE A 269 -1.98 -8.19 31.52
N GLN A 270 -2.22 -9.45 31.86
CA GLN A 270 -3.53 -9.91 32.33
C GLN A 270 -3.79 -9.45 33.76
N ARG A 271 -5.03 -9.05 34.01
CA ARG A 271 -5.57 -8.65 35.31
C ARG A 271 -6.92 -9.32 35.50
N GLU A 272 -7.41 -9.33 36.74
CA GLU A 272 -8.66 -10.02 37.11
C GLU A 272 -9.88 -9.63 36.26
N LYS A 273 -9.94 -8.39 35.75
CA LYS A 273 -11.08 -7.86 34.98
C LYS A 273 -10.67 -7.12 33.71
N SER A 274 -9.39 -7.20 33.35
CA SER A 274 -8.89 -6.43 32.22
C SER A 274 -7.59 -6.98 31.65
N ILE A 275 -7.28 -6.59 30.41
CA ILE A 275 -5.99 -6.81 29.79
C ILE A 275 -5.36 -5.45 29.51
N TYR A 276 -4.23 -5.18 30.14
CA TYR A 276 -3.48 -3.95 29.87
C TYR A 276 -2.55 -4.14 28.68
N LEU A 277 -2.83 -3.42 27.59
CA LEU A 277 -1.96 -3.31 26.42
C LEU A 277 -0.88 -2.24 26.68
N ASN A 278 0.37 -2.61 26.48
CA ASN A 278 1.54 -1.77 26.71
C ASN A 278 2.38 -1.61 25.45
N SER A 279 2.55 -0.36 24.99
CA SER A 279 3.36 -0.03 23.81
C SER A 279 4.87 -0.15 24.03
N GLU A 280 5.31 -0.39 25.27
CA GLU A 280 6.73 -0.47 25.66
C GLU A 280 7.56 0.74 25.23
N THR A 281 6.90 1.87 25.03
CA THR A 281 7.51 3.13 24.64
C THR A 281 7.35 4.11 25.77
N ASP A 282 8.47 4.71 26.19
CA ASP A 282 8.51 5.77 27.18
C ASP A 282 9.06 7.08 26.59
N THR A 283 8.81 8.19 27.28
CA THR A 283 9.32 9.50 26.87
C THR A 283 10.59 9.87 27.65
N ILE A 284 11.52 10.50 26.94
CA ILE A 284 12.67 11.17 27.55
C ILE A 284 12.59 12.66 27.22
N GLN A 285 12.79 13.52 28.22
CA GLN A 285 12.95 14.96 28.03
C GLN A 285 14.44 15.30 28.04
N ALA A 286 14.91 15.97 26.99
CA ALA A 286 16.31 16.35 26.85
C ALA A 286 16.46 17.78 26.31
N TYR A 287 17.45 18.51 26.84
CA TYR A 287 17.86 19.80 26.30
C TYR A 287 18.93 19.60 25.25
N ILE A 288 18.69 20.09 24.03
CA ILE A 288 19.62 20.00 22.90
C ILE A 288 19.83 21.38 22.27
N LYS A 289 20.96 21.57 21.56
CA LYS A 289 21.21 22.79 20.80
C LYS A 289 20.18 22.96 19.69
N THR A 290 19.78 24.21 19.41
CA THR A 290 18.85 24.54 18.31
C THR A 290 19.29 23.96 16.97
N ALA A 291 20.59 24.07 16.64
CA ALA A 291 21.15 23.49 15.42
C ALA A 291 20.98 21.96 15.34
N THR A 292 21.10 21.25 16.48
CA THR A 292 20.87 19.80 16.55
C THR A 292 19.41 19.47 16.31
N LYS A 293 18.48 20.23 16.91
CA LYS A 293 17.03 20.03 16.71
C LYS A 293 16.63 20.18 15.24
N GLU A 294 17.14 21.20 14.56
CA GLU A 294 16.88 21.42 13.13
C GLU A 294 17.43 20.28 12.26
N LYS A 295 18.62 19.75 12.61
CA LYS A 295 19.18 18.58 11.92
C LYS A 295 18.31 17.34 12.11
N LEU A 296 17.90 17.05 13.36
CA LEU A 296 17.02 15.91 13.68
C LEU A 296 15.69 16.00 12.91
N LYS A 297 15.09 17.19 12.83
CA LYS A 297 13.86 17.41 12.06
C LYS A 297 14.04 17.10 10.58
N LYS A 298 15.15 17.56 9.97
CA LYS A 298 15.46 17.27 8.56
C LYS A 298 15.70 15.78 8.31
N GLU A 299 16.45 15.11 9.18
CA GLU A 299 16.70 13.67 9.04
C GLU A 299 15.42 12.85 9.22
N ALA A 300 14.57 13.21 10.18
CA ALA A 300 13.28 12.56 10.38
C ALA A 300 12.36 12.65 9.15
N ILE A 301 12.33 13.82 8.48
CA ILE A 301 11.58 13.99 7.23
C ILE A 301 12.11 13.06 6.12
N LYS A 302 13.43 12.91 5.99
CA LYS A 302 14.02 12.03 4.96
C LYS A 302 13.62 10.57 5.11
N VAL A 303 13.46 10.11 6.35
CA VAL A 303 13.07 8.71 6.65
C VAL A 303 11.56 8.56 6.90
N GLY A 304 10.78 9.62 6.75
CA GLY A 304 9.31 9.57 6.83
C GLY A 304 8.73 9.30 8.22
N VAL A 305 9.46 9.61 9.31
CA VAL A 305 8.97 9.47 10.69
C VAL A 305 8.93 10.82 11.42
N SER A 306 8.25 10.88 12.57
CA SER A 306 8.28 12.09 13.41
C SER A 306 9.68 12.31 14.00
N MET A 307 9.99 13.56 14.36
CA MET A 307 11.26 13.88 15.01
C MET A 307 11.49 13.07 16.30
N ASN A 308 10.43 12.85 17.08
CA ASN A 308 10.53 12.09 18.34
C ASN A 308 10.79 10.60 18.07
N GLU A 309 10.10 9.99 17.10
CA GLU A 309 10.35 8.60 16.68
C GLU A 309 11.77 8.45 16.13
N TYR A 310 12.24 9.41 15.31
CA TYR A 310 13.60 9.39 14.80
C TYR A 310 14.65 9.40 15.93
N VAL A 311 14.46 10.30 16.92
CA VAL A 311 15.36 10.37 18.08
C VAL A 311 15.34 9.07 18.87
N GLY A 312 14.15 8.51 19.15
CA GLY A 312 14.00 7.20 19.80
C GLY A 312 14.78 6.13 19.06
N ASN A 313 14.54 5.96 17.76
CA ASN A 313 15.22 4.97 16.92
C ASN A 313 16.76 5.15 16.88
N VAL A 314 17.26 6.38 16.98
CA VAL A 314 18.70 6.63 17.09
C VAL A 314 19.22 6.16 18.44
N LEU A 315 18.54 6.49 19.53
CA LEU A 315 18.92 6.07 20.88
C LEU A 315 18.87 4.54 21.01
N ASP A 316 17.79 3.91 20.57
CA ASP A 316 17.65 2.45 20.63
C ASP A 316 18.76 1.74 19.85
N ARG A 317 19.07 2.21 18.63
CA ARG A 317 20.20 1.66 17.86
C ARG A 317 21.56 1.84 18.53
N LEU A 318 21.77 2.95 19.23
CA LEU A 318 23.03 3.19 19.95
C LEU A 318 23.20 2.21 21.12
N TYR A 319 22.11 1.86 21.80
CA TYR A 319 22.17 1.00 22.99
C TYR A 319 21.88 -0.48 22.71
N GLN A 320 21.26 -0.83 21.58
CA GLN A 320 21.05 -2.22 21.15
C GLN A 320 22.27 -2.80 20.43
N ASN A 321 23.07 -1.99 19.72
CA ASN A 321 24.32 -2.43 19.06
C ASN A 321 25.56 -2.32 19.97
N GLY A 322 25.37 -1.99 21.25
CA GLY A 322 26.44 -1.77 22.23
C GLY A 322 26.72 -2.95 23.17
N ASN A 323 26.12 -4.12 22.93
CA ASN A 323 26.37 -5.37 23.66
C ASN A 323 26.86 -6.47 22.72
#